data_AF-A0AAE2XZG1-F1
#
_entry.id   AF-A0AAE2XZG1-F1
#
_cell.length_a   1.000
_cell.length_b   1.000
_cell.length_c   1.000
_cell.angle_alpha   90.00
_cell.angle_beta   90.00
_cell.angle_gamma   90.00
#
_symmetry.space_group_name_H-M   'P 1'
#
loop_
_entity.id
_entity.type
_entity.pdbx_description
1 polymer ?
#
loop_
_entity_poly.entity_id
_entity_poly.type
_entity_poly.pdbx_seq_one_letter_code
_entity_poly.pdbx_strand_id
1 'polypeptide(L)'
;MGGGSIIVISDCHLGLVAGGEKEKGIVCEPEKLGQFLSWLIRLKGGEKVSVKLGPWGGERKEKVLKPPEKVLLIGDILELWDASDRAIEYCSRPIFDLLEKLDCDKIYLLGNHDYDLKPLLGVYPSGEHTLSIIEDCYPVQEEEEGEKRKRSKAKRIVTLNKGDRGYLFVHGYQFDRIFRFQPWKLLPGIRSGALAFGRYGDLFVGLLVLGIVMALLNYGIFQYFPLGSVGLNQSLLGLVFPIL
;
A
#
# COMPACT_ATOMS: atom_id res chain seq x y z
N MET A 1 -3.66 -15.73 -34.56
CA MET A 1 -3.92 -14.34 -34.15
C MET A 1 -2.86 -13.95 -33.13
N GLY A 2 -2.00 -12.97 -33.42
CA GLY A 2 -0.86 -12.66 -32.56
C GLY A 2 -1.25 -11.75 -31.40
N GLY A 3 -1.34 -12.29 -30.19
CA GLY A 3 -1.75 -11.58 -28.95
C GLY A 3 -1.01 -10.26 -28.68
N GLY A 4 -1.64 -9.40 -27.87
CA GLY A 4 -1.16 -8.06 -27.51
C GLY A 4 0.02 -8.10 -26.55
N SER A 5 0.37 -6.97 -25.93
CA SER A 5 1.45 -6.90 -24.93
C SER A 5 0.91 -7.13 -23.52
N ILE A 6 1.68 -7.79 -22.66
CA ILE A 6 1.45 -7.72 -21.21
C ILE A 6 2.33 -6.59 -20.69
N ILE A 7 1.74 -5.61 -20.02
CA ILE A 7 2.44 -4.49 -19.40
C ILE A 7 2.39 -4.67 -17.89
N VAL A 8 3.52 -4.46 -17.23
CA VAL A 8 3.69 -4.64 -15.79
C VAL A 8 4.21 -3.33 -15.22
N ILE A 9 3.56 -2.85 -14.17
CA ILE A 9 3.84 -1.59 -13.48
C ILE A 9 3.92 -1.91 -11.98
N SER A 10 4.92 -1.36 -11.28
CA SER A 10 5.21 -1.66 -9.87
C SER A 10 5.65 -0.39 -9.16
N ASP A 11 5.59 -0.38 -7.82
CA ASP A 11 6.33 0.56 -6.96
C ASP A 11 6.11 2.03 -7.35
N CYS A 12 4.87 2.40 -7.63
CA CYS A 12 4.53 3.76 -8.03
C CYS A 12 4.35 4.70 -6.84
N HIS A 13 4.05 4.14 -5.65
CA HIS A 13 3.88 4.87 -4.39
C HIS A 13 3.08 6.18 -4.54
N LEU A 14 1.91 6.10 -5.19
CA LEU A 14 1.06 7.26 -5.44
C LEU A 14 0.52 7.82 -4.13
N GLY A 15 1.12 8.94 -3.71
CA GLY A 15 0.73 9.71 -2.55
C GLY A 15 1.85 10.68 -2.17
N LEU A 16 1.58 11.98 -2.19
CA LEU A 16 2.54 12.99 -1.74
C LEU A 16 2.83 12.80 -0.24
N VAL A 17 4.11 12.66 0.10
CA VAL A 17 4.56 12.56 1.50
C VAL A 17 5.13 13.91 1.93
N ALA A 18 4.71 14.38 3.12
CA ALA A 18 5.23 15.62 3.69
C ALA A 18 6.65 15.41 4.24
N GLY A 19 7.61 16.21 3.77
CA GLY A 19 9.03 16.05 4.09
C GLY A 19 9.74 15.21 3.02
N GLY A 20 10.87 15.72 2.51
CA GLY A 20 11.48 15.33 1.24
C GLY A 20 11.38 13.85 0.89
N GLU A 21 10.56 13.53 -0.11
CA GLU A 21 10.36 12.21 -0.74
C GLU A 21 11.70 11.48 -1.00
N LYS A 22 12.75 12.24 -1.30
CA LYS A 22 14.10 11.75 -1.58
C LYS A 22 14.85 11.14 -0.39
N GLU A 23 14.54 11.53 0.86
CA GLU A 23 15.27 11.04 2.04
C GLU A 23 14.80 9.64 2.48
N LYS A 24 13.56 9.26 2.13
CA LYS A 24 12.98 7.95 2.45
C LYS A 24 13.04 6.94 1.30
N GLY A 25 13.50 7.36 0.12
CA GLY A 25 13.54 6.52 -1.07
C GLY A 25 12.18 6.22 -1.70
N ILE A 26 11.11 6.90 -1.24
CA ILE A 26 9.74 6.79 -1.78
C ILE A 26 9.54 7.93 -2.77
N VAL A 27 9.36 7.61 -4.05
CA VAL A 27 9.29 8.61 -5.12
C VAL A 27 7.92 8.54 -5.80
N CYS A 28 7.11 9.58 -5.61
CA CYS A 28 5.80 9.71 -6.22
C CYS A 28 5.93 10.55 -7.51
N GLU A 29 5.86 9.91 -8.68
CA GLU A 29 5.96 10.59 -10.00
C GLU A 29 4.71 10.36 -10.86
N PRO A 30 3.53 10.85 -10.42
CA PRO A 30 2.27 10.63 -11.12
C PRO A 30 2.29 11.21 -12.53
N GLU A 31 3.04 12.28 -12.79
CA GLU A 31 3.19 12.85 -14.12
C GLU A 31 3.87 11.88 -15.09
N LYS A 32 4.90 11.15 -14.66
CA LYS A 32 5.59 10.19 -15.52
C LYS A 32 4.74 8.96 -15.78
N LEU A 33 4.08 8.45 -14.74
CA LEU A 33 3.14 7.35 -14.89
C LEU A 33 1.98 7.75 -15.82
N GLY A 34 1.43 8.95 -15.64
CA GLY A 34 0.37 9.47 -16.50
C GLY A 34 0.80 9.62 -17.96
N GLN A 35 2.01 10.12 -18.21
CA GLN A 35 2.59 10.18 -19.56
C GLN A 35 2.76 8.78 -20.17
N PHE A 36 3.22 7.81 -19.39
CA PHE A 36 3.38 6.42 -19.82
C PHE A 36 2.03 5.79 -20.18
N LEU A 37 1.00 5.92 -19.32
CA LEU A 37 -0.34 5.40 -19.60
C LEU A 37 -0.96 6.08 -20.83
N SER A 38 -0.79 7.41 -20.95
CA SER A 38 -1.24 8.16 -22.12
C SER A 38 -0.56 7.65 -23.40
N TRP A 39 0.72 7.30 -23.34
CA TRP A 39 1.43 6.68 -24.45
C TRP A 39 0.89 5.28 -24.79
N LEU A 40 0.58 4.44 -23.79
CA LEU A 40 -0.06 3.14 -24.03
C LEU A 40 -1.43 3.26 -24.73
N ILE A 41 -2.22 4.29 -24.39
CA ILE A 41 -3.49 4.58 -25.08
C ILE A 41 -3.24 4.87 -26.57
N ARG A 42 -2.23 5.67 -26.89
CA ARG A 42 -1.89 6.00 -28.29
C ARG A 42 -1.40 4.80 -29.10
N LEU A 43 -0.73 3.82 -28.48
CA LEU A 43 -0.36 2.57 -29.16
C LEU A 43 -1.58 1.84 -29.72
N LYS A 44 -2.74 1.92 -29.05
CA LYS A 44 -3.99 1.35 -29.58
C LYS A 44 -4.58 2.19 -30.71
N GLY A 45 -4.39 3.51 -30.66
CA GLY A 45 -4.74 4.43 -31.75
C GLY A 45 -3.93 4.25 -33.03
N GLY A 46 -3.06 3.22 -33.11
CA GLY A 46 -2.27 2.89 -34.29
C GLY A 46 -0.85 3.45 -34.27
N GLU A 47 -0.44 4.12 -33.20
CA GLU A 47 0.95 4.57 -33.02
C GLU A 47 1.87 3.34 -33.03
N LYS A 48 2.82 3.31 -33.97
CA LYS A 48 3.81 2.23 -34.08
C LYS A 48 5.10 2.65 -33.42
N VAL A 49 5.48 1.95 -32.36
CA VAL A 49 6.71 2.23 -31.62
C VAL A 49 7.60 0.99 -31.59
N SER A 50 8.85 1.15 -31.99
CA SER A 50 9.89 0.13 -31.87
C SER A 50 10.74 0.42 -30.64
N VAL A 51 10.99 -0.58 -29.80
CA VAL A 51 11.92 -0.49 -28.67
C VAL A 51 13.15 -1.35 -28.93
N LYS A 52 14.32 -0.83 -28.54
CA LYS A 52 15.57 -1.58 -28.56
C LYS A 52 15.59 -2.54 -27.36
N LEU A 53 15.85 -3.81 -27.61
CA LEU A 53 15.80 -4.86 -26.58
C LEU A 53 17.11 -5.00 -25.78
N GLY A 54 18.15 -4.25 -26.15
CA GLY A 54 19.44 -4.28 -25.47
C GLY A 54 20.08 -5.68 -25.47
N PRO A 55 20.98 -5.96 -24.50
CA PRO A 55 21.71 -7.23 -24.45
C PRO A 55 20.81 -8.44 -24.12
N TRP A 56 19.61 -8.20 -23.57
CA TRP A 56 18.66 -9.25 -23.18
C TRP A 56 17.68 -9.63 -24.30
N GLY A 57 17.79 -8.99 -25.48
CA GLY A 57 16.95 -9.28 -26.65
C GLY A 57 17.28 -10.56 -27.41
N GLY A 58 18.37 -11.24 -27.04
CA GLY A 58 18.92 -12.36 -27.80
C GLY A 58 19.25 -11.93 -29.23
N GLU A 59 18.76 -12.66 -30.23
CA GLU A 59 18.95 -12.32 -31.64
C GLU A 59 18.11 -11.12 -32.11
N ARG A 60 17.08 -10.73 -31.36
CA ARG A 60 16.24 -9.58 -31.71
C ARG A 60 16.83 -8.30 -31.14
N LYS A 61 17.26 -7.41 -32.03
CA LYS A 61 17.75 -6.08 -31.66
C LYS A 61 16.63 -5.12 -31.26
N GLU A 62 15.47 -5.28 -31.90
CA GLU A 62 14.31 -4.41 -31.72
C GLU A 62 13.00 -5.18 -31.69
N LYS A 63 11.98 -4.55 -31.11
CA LYS A 63 10.63 -5.07 -31.06
C LYS A 63 9.63 -3.95 -31.26
N VAL A 64 8.75 -4.12 -32.24
CA VAL A 64 7.55 -3.29 -32.36
C VAL A 64 6.61 -3.65 -31.21
N LEU A 65 6.29 -2.66 -30.40
CA LEU A 65 5.34 -2.81 -29.31
C LEU A 65 3.94 -2.95 -29.87
N LYS A 66 3.21 -3.90 -29.28
CA LYS A 66 1.79 -4.09 -29.54
C LYS A 66 0.97 -3.38 -28.47
N PRO A 67 -0.27 -2.97 -28.76
CA PRO A 67 -1.18 -2.48 -27.73
C PRO A 67 -1.33 -3.51 -26.59
N PRO A 68 -1.57 -3.04 -25.35
CA PRO A 68 -1.72 -3.92 -24.22
C PRO A 68 -2.95 -4.82 -24.38
N GLU A 69 -2.79 -6.11 -24.09
CA GLU A 69 -3.93 -7.03 -23.85
C GLU A 69 -4.24 -7.14 -22.35
N LYS A 70 -3.27 -6.80 -21.51
CA LYS A 70 -3.38 -6.84 -20.05
C LYS A 70 -2.39 -5.88 -19.41
N VAL A 71 -2.82 -5.19 -18.36
CA VAL A 71 -1.96 -4.41 -17.48
C VAL A 71 -1.96 -5.04 -16.10
N LEU A 72 -0.78 -5.25 -15.54
CA LEU A 72 -0.60 -5.71 -14.17
C LEU A 72 0.01 -4.58 -13.36
N LEU A 73 -0.64 -4.25 -12.25
CA LEU A 73 -0.16 -3.37 -11.21
C LEU A 73 0.32 -4.27 -10.06
N ILE A 74 1.63 -4.39 -9.85
CA ILE A 74 2.24 -5.40 -8.97
C ILE A 74 2.75 -4.80 -7.67
N GLY A 75 1.80 -4.38 -6.83
CA GLY A 75 2.06 -3.91 -5.48
C GLY A 75 2.71 -2.54 -5.40
N ASP A 76 2.59 -1.97 -4.21
CA ASP A 76 3.07 -0.64 -3.80
C ASP A 76 2.77 0.46 -4.84
N ILE A 77 1.55 0.42 -5.38
CA ILE A 77 1.05 1.42 -6.32
C ILE A 77 0.55 2.64 -5.55
N LEU A 78 0.02 2.47 -4.33
CA LEU A 78 -0.46 3.55 -3.47
C LEU A 78 0.42 3.67 -2.22
N GLU A 79 0.76 4.89 -1.81
CA GLU A 79 1.55 5.08 -0.59
C GLU A 79 0.66 5.10 0.66
N LEU A 80 0.13 3.95 1.07
CA LEU A 80 -0.79 3.87 2.23
C LEU A 80 -0.08 3.79 3.59
N TRP A 81 1.26 3.82 3.67
CA TRP A 81 1.91 3.87 4.98
C TRP A 81 2.10 5.32 5.43
N ASP A 82 2.66 6.14 4.55
CA ASP A 82 3.13 7.48 4.92
C ASP A 82 2.23 8.61 4.39
N ALA A 83 1.51 8.41 3.27
CA ALA A 83 0.71 9.48 2.69
C ALA A 83 -0.70 9.56 3.30
N SER A 84 -1.22 10.78 3.39
CA SER A 84 -2.62 11.02 3.79
C SER A 84 -3.59 10.58 2.69
N ASP A 85 -4.82 10.21 3.07
CA ASP A 85 -5.86 9.80 2.10
C ASP A 85 -6.09 10.84 1.00
N ARG A 86 -6.04 12.13 1.35
CA ARG A 86 -6.17 13.23 0.37
C ARG A 86 -5.02 13.28 -0.62
N ALA A 87 -3.80 13.02 -0.16
CA ALA A 87 -2.63 13.00 -1.03
C ALA A 87 -2.67 11.80 -1.99
N ILE A 88 -3.06 10.63 -1.47
CA ILE A 88 -3.29 9.43 -2.27
C ILE A 88 -4.39 9.70 -3.31
N GLU A 89 -5.54 10.25 -2.91
CA GLU A 89 -6.63 10.57 -3.83
C GLU A 89 -6.17 11.54 -4.92
N TYR A 90 -5.49 12.63 -4.54
CA TYR A 90 -5.02 13.64 -5.48
C TYR A 90 -4.04 13.08 -6.52
N CYS A 91 -3.09 12.24 -6.09
CA CYS A 91 -2.11 11.61 -6.99
C CYS A 91 -2.70 10.51 -7.85
N SER A 92 -3.57 9.68 -7.26
CA SER A 92 -4.00 8.43 -7.90
C SER A 92 -5.18 8.62 -8.83
N ARG A 93 -6.11 9.53 -8.53
CA ARG A 93 -7.32 9.76 -9.34
C ARG A 93 -7.03 9.96 -10.84
N PRO A 94 -6.14 10.88 -11.28
CA PRO A 94 -5.85 11.03 -12.71
C PRO A 94 -5.20 9.79 -13.34
N ILE A 95 -4.47 8.99 -12.55
CA ILE A 95 -3.88 7.73 -13.00
C ILE A 95 -4.97 6.68 -13.24
N PHE A 96 -5.90 6.52 -12.30
CA PHE A 96 -7.02 5.59 -12.44
C PHE A 96 -7.95 6.00 -13.59
N ASP A 97 -8.18 7.29 -13.81
CA ASP A 97 -8.92 7.79 -14.98
C ASP A 97 -8.24 7.41 -16.32
N LEU A 98 -6.90 7.36 -16.34
CA LEU A 98 -6.13 6.92 -17.52
C LEU A 98 -6.14 5.39 -17.67
N LEU A 99 -6.02 4.65 -16.56
CA LEU A 99 -6.15 3.20 -16.56
C LEU A 99 -7.52 2.78 -17.09
N GLU A 100 -8.58 3.49 -16.71
CA GLU A 100 -9.94 3.23 -17.18
C GLU A 100 -10.05 3.28 -18.71
N LYS A 101 -9.38 4.25 -19.34
CA LYS A 101 -9.35 4.46 -20.80
C LYS A 101 -8.54 3.41 -21.57
N LEU A 102 -7.73 2.60 -20.89
CA LEU A 102 -7.01 1.52 -21.57
C LEU A 102 -7.98 0.40 -21.92
N ASP A 103 -8.03 0.03 -23.19
CA ASP A 103 -8.90 -1.02 -23.71
C ASP A 103 -8.19 -2.40 -23.56
N CYS A 104 -8.12 -2.84 -22.30
CA CYS A 104 -7.61 -4.13 -21.82
C CYS A 104 -8.03 -4.39 -20.37
N ASP A 105 -7.92 -5.65 -19.93
CA ASP A 105 -8.09 -6.01 -18.51
C ASP A 105 -6.93 -5.53 -17.65
N LYS A 106 -7.23 -5.23 -16.39
CA LYS A 106 -6.25 -4.85 -15.38
C LYS A 106 -6.27 -5.83 -14.21
N ILE A 107 -5.09 -6.13 -13.69
CA ILE A 107 -4.91 -6.91 -12.48
C ILE A 107 -4.10 -6.07 -11.51
N TYR A 108 -4.67 -5.81 -10.34
CA TYR A 108 -3.99 -5.18 -9.22
C TYR A 108 -3.62 -6.28 -8.21
N LEU A 109 -2.35 -6.64 -8.17
CA LEU A 109 -1.77 -7.52 -7.17
C LEU A 109 -1.34 -6.66 -5.98
N LEU A 110 -1.89 -6.91 -4.79
CA LEU A 110 -1.55 -6.11 -3.60
C LEU A 110 -0.06 -6.27 -3.23
N GLY A 111 0.56 -5.17 -2.82
CA GLY A 111 1.88 -5.14 -2.18
C GLY A 111 1.76 -4.99 -0.66
N ASN A 112 2.89 -4.72 0.01
CA ASN A 112 2.90 -4.48 1.44
C ASN A 112 2.43 -3.07 1.81
N HIS A 113 2.71 -2.04 0.99
CA HIS A 113 2.16 -0.69 1.18
C HIS A 113 0.66 -0.69 0.92
N ASP A 114 0.20 -1.44 -0.08
CA ASP A 114 -1.20 -1.45 -0.50
C ASP A 114 -2.09 -2.43 0.28
N TYR A 115 -1.57 -3.08 1.33
CA TYR A 115 -2.26 -4.20 2.00
C TYR A 115 -3.61 -3.82 2.61
N ASP A 116 -3.81 -2.55 2.94
CA ASP A 116 -5.07 -2.00 3.45
C ASP A 116 -6.24 -2.17 2.45
N LEU A 117 -5.96 -2.36 1.16
CA LEU A 117 -6.97 -2.65 0.14
C LEU A 117 -7.50 -4.09 0.17
N LYS A 118 -7.01 -4.96 1.07
CA LYS A 118 -7.45 -6.36 1.18
C LYS A 118 -8.98 -6.56 1.34
N PRO A 119 -9.73 -5.70 2.03
CA PRO A 119 -11.20 -5.82 2.05
C PRO A 119 -11.85 -5.62 0.67
N LEU A 120 -11.14 -5.00 -0.28
CA LEU A 120 -11.58 -4.71 -1.65
C LEU A 120 -11.12 -5.77 -2.66
N LEU A 121 -10.78 -6.99 -2.22
CA LEU A 121 -10.49 -8.08 -3.15
C LEU A 121 -11.74 -8.41 -3.97
N GLY A 122 -11.62 -8.43 -5.30
CA GLY A 122 -12.76 -8.61 -6.17
C GLY A 122 -12.49 -8.25 -7.63
N VAL A 123 -13.56 -8.22 -8.42
CA VAL A 123 -13.54 -7.78 -9.81
C VAL A 123 -14.47 -6.59 -9.94
N TYR A 124 -13.94 -5.50 -10.49
CA TYR A 124 -14.61 -4.22 -10.58
C TYR A 124 -14.66 -3.75 -12.03
N PRO A 125 -15.67 -2.95 -12.42
CA PRO A 125 -15.69 -2.29 -13.71
C PRO A 125 -14.55 -1.27 -13.80
N SER A 126 -13.94 -1.17 -14.99
CA SER A 126 -12.90 -0.21 -15.34
C SER A 126 -13.09 0.15 -16.83
N GLY A 127 -14.01 1.08 -17.10
CA GLY A 127 -14.43 1.41 -18.46
C GLY A 127 -15.19 0.25 -19.08
N GLU A 128 -14.79 -0.16 -20.28
CA GLU A 128 -15.36 -1.34 -20.97
C GLU A 128 -14.75 -2.68 -20.50
N HIS A 129 -13.78 -2.63 -19.57
CA HIS A 129 -13.01 -3.79 -19.12
C HIS A 129 -13.07 -3.97 -17.61
N THR A 130 -12.35 -4.97 -17.11
CA THR A 130 -12.30 -5.28 -15.68
C THR A 130 -11.01 -4.84 -15.01
N LEU A 131 -11.11 -4.47 -13.73
CA LEU A 131 -10.01 -4.37 -12.78
C LEU A 131 -10.20 -5.45 -11.72
N SER A 132 -9.29 -6.43 -11.67
CA SER A 132 -9.27 -7.46 -10.63
C SER A 132 -8.28 -7.09 -9.54
N ILE A 133 -8.75 -6.90 -8.30
CA ILE A 133 -7.89 -6.71 -7.13
C ILE A 133 -7.70 -8.06 -6.46
N ILE A 134 -6.45 -8.51 -6.37
CA ILE A 134 -6.08 -9.85 -5.89
C ILE A 134 -4.98 -9.78 -4.84
N GLU A 135 -5.05 -10.69 -3.87
CA GLU A 135 -4.09 -10.75 -2.78
C GLU A 135 -2.74 -11.21 -3.30
N ASP A 136 -1.66 -10.73 -2.69
CA ASP A 136 -0.35 -11.32 -2.88
C ASP A 136 -0.34 -12.81 -2.55
N CYS A 137 0.62 -13.53 -3.13
CA CYS A 137 0.91 -14.90 -2.76
C CYS A 137 2.42 -15.07 -2.58
N TYR A 138 2.78 -15.94 -1.64
CA TYR A 138 4.09 -16.56 -1.69
C TYR A 138 4.04 -17.68 -2.74
N PRO A 139 5.07 -17.85 -3.57
CA PRO A 139 5.22 -19.08 -4.32
C PRO A 139 5.45 -20.20 -3.31
N VAL A 140 4.40 -20.95 -2.98
CA VAL A 140 4.52 -22.16 -2.18
C VAL A 140 4.93 -23.27 -3.14
N GLN A 141 6.09 -23.87 -2.93
CA GLN A 141 6.34 -25.19 -3.52
C GLN A 141 5.35 -26.14 -2.85
N GLU A 142 4.41 -26.68 -3.62
CA GLU A 142 3.67 -27.85 -3.15
C GLU A 142 4.71 -28.96 -2.94
N GLU A 143 5.07 -29.21 -1.68
CA GLU A 143 5.77 -30.44 -1.32
C GLU A 143 4.80 -31.59 -1.65
N GLU A 144 5.12 -32.37 -2.69
CA GLU A 144 4.49 -33.65 -2.99
C GLU A 144 4.79 -34.62 -1.85
N GLU A 145 4.14 -34.48 -0.69
CA GLU A 145 4.20 -35.51 0.33
C GLU A 145 2.91 -35.56 1.15
N GLY A 146 2.20 -36.67 0.99
CA GLY A 146 1.30 -37.19 2.01
C GLY A 146 -0.12 -36.64 1.98
N GLU A 147 -1.03 -37.51 1.58
CA GLU A 147 -2.46 -37.45 1.85
C GLU A 147 -2.85 -36.74 3.16
N LYS A 148 -3.92 -35.95 3.07
CA LYS A 148 -4.70 -35.36 4.18
C LYS A 148 -4.11 -34.10 4.83
N ARG A 149 -4.04 -33.01 4.07
CA ARG A 149 -4.25 -31.67 4.63
C ARG A 149 -5.51 -31.06 4.04
N LYS A 150 -6.44 -30.74 4.95
CA LYS A 150 -7.69 -29.99 4.72
C LYS A 150 -7.44 -28.94 3.64
N ARG A 151 -8.28 -28.91 2.58
CA ARG A 151 -8.31 -27.88 1.52
C ARG A 151 -7.92 -26.51 2.08
N SER A 152 -6.64 -26.21 2.11
CA SER A 152 -6.13 -24.88 2.43
C SER A 152 -6.50 -24.07 1.22
N LYS A 153 -7.47 -23.18 1.37
CA LYS A 153 -7.96 -22.24 0.37
C LYS A 153 -6.76 -21.75 -0.45
N ALA A 154 -6.54 -22.35 -1.62
CA ALA A 154 -5.31 -22.16 -2.38
C ALA A 154 -5.22 -20.67 -2.67
N LYS A 155 -4.25 -19.99 -2.05
CA LYS A 155 -4.07 -18.56 -2.20
C LYS A 155 -3.76 -18.35 -3.67
N ARG A 156 -4.67 -17.70 -4.39
CA ARG A 156 -4.70 -17.72 -5.86
C ARG A 156 -3.44 -17.04 -6.40
N ILE A 157 -2.51 -17.85 -6.86
CA ILE A 157 -1.26 -17.38 -7.47
C ILE A 157 -1.60 -16.71 -8.80
N VAL A 158 -1.06 -15.52 -9.05
CA VAL A 158 -1.27 -14.81 -10.32
C VAL A 158 -0.40 -15.44 -11.38
N THR A 159 -0.97 -16.45 -12.04
CA THR A 159 -0.35 -17.07 -13.22
C THR A 159 -1.03 -16.57 -14.48
N LEU A 160 -0.25 -16.05 -15.43
CA LEU A 160 -0.74 -15.73 -16.77
C LEU A 160 0.01 -16.54 -17.81
N ASN A 161 -0.72 -17.14 -18.74
CA ASN A 161 -0.12 -17.79 -19.90
C ASN A 161 -0.06 -16.82 -21.06
N LYS A 162 1.09 -16.75 -21.73
CA LYS A 162 1.26 -16.01 -22.99
C LYS A 162 1.94 -16.92 -24.00
N GLY A 163 1.15 -17.42 -24.95
CA GLY A 163 1.62 -18.48 -25.85
C GLY A 163 1.84 -19.78 -25.07
N ASP A 164 3.05 -20.33 -25.17
CA ASP A 164 3.52 -21.54 -24.49
C ASP A 164 4.17 -21.28 -23.12
N ARG A 165 4.25 -20.02 -22.68
CA ARG A 165 4.94 -19.62 -21.44
C ARG A 165 3.97 -19.20 -20.35
N GLY A 166 4.13 -19.80 -19.17
CA GLY A 166 3.50 -19.35 -17.94
C GLY A 166 4.35 -18.29 -17.23
N TYR A 167 3.71 -17.24 -16.74
CA TYR A 167 4.31 -16.15 -16.00
C TYR A 167 3.71 -16.10 -14.61
N LEU A 168 4.58 -15.99 -13.60
CA LEU A 168 4.23 -15.77 -12.22
C LEU A 168 4.56 -14.33 -11.85
N PHE A 169 3.59 -13.62 -11.25
CA PHE A 169 3.79 -12.27 -10.75
C PHE A 169 3.75 -12.26 -9.22
N VAL A 170 4.80 -11.68 -8.62
CA VAL A 170 4.95 -11.43 -7.19
C VAL A 170 5.51 -10.01 -7.04
N HIS A 171 5.16 -9.35 -5.94
CA HIS A 171 5.61 -7.97 -5.70
C HIS A 171 7.12 -7.89 -5.42
N GLY A 172 7.65 -8.74 -4.54
CA GLY A 172 9.10 -8.85 -4.32
C GLY A 172 9.50 -9.01 -2.86
N TYR A 173 8.73 -8.44 -1.92
CA TYR A 173 8.98 -8.60 -0.48
C TYR A 173 9.05 -10.08 -0.07
N GLN A 174 8.41 -10.99 -0.83
CA GLN A 174 8.41 -12.43 -0.60
C GLN A 174 9.83 -13.04 -0.58
N PHE A 175 10.80 -12.39 -1.24
CA PHE A 175 12.20 -12.83 -1.26
C PHE A 175 13.00 -12.33 -0.05
N ASP A 176 12.49 -11.36 0.70
CA ASP A 176 13.14 -10.83 1.89
C ASP A 176 12.77 -11.64 3.13
N ARG A 177 13.81 -12.09 3.86
CA ARG A 177 13.67 -12.88 5.09
C ARG A 177 12.99 -12.08 6.20
N ILE A 178 13.26 -10.77 6.29
CA ILE A 178 12.68 -9.89 7.32
C ILE A 178 11.17 -9.82 7.15
N PHE A 179 10.71 -9.83 5.89
CA PHE A 179 9.30 -9.70 5.57
C PHE A 179 8.50 -11.00 5.80
N ARG A 180 9.14 -12.15 6.12
CA ARG A 180 8.41 -13.40 6.38
C ARG A 180 7.43 -13.34 7.56
N PHE A 181 7.69 -12.48 8.55
CA PHE A 181 6.80 -12.31 9.71
C PHE A 181 5.58 -11.43 9.41
N GLN A 182 5.51 -10.84 8.22
CA GLN A 182 4.41 -10.02 7.73
C GLN A 182 3.94 -8.90 8.68
N PRO A 183 4.85 -8.14 9.33
CA PRO A 183 4.47 -7.13 10.31
C PRO A 183 3.59 -6.02 9.74
N TRP A 184 3.72 -5.71 8.44
CA TRP A 184 2.90 -4.69 7.78
C TRP A 184 1.41 -5.00 7.77
N LYS A 185 0.99 -6.26 7.98
CA LYS A 185 -0.43 -6.61 8.07
C LYS A 185 -1.14 -5.96 9.25
N LEU A 186 -0.38 -5.49 10.24
CA LEU A 186 -0.90 -4.72 11.38
C LEU A 186 -1.04 -3.23 11.06
N LEU A 187 -0.31 -2.72 10.06
CA LEU A 187 -0.29 -1.30 9.71
C LEU A 187 -1.66 -0.75 9.29
N PRO A 188 -2.52 -1.46 8.54
CA PRO A 188 -3.89 -1.01 8.28
C PRO A 188 -4.68 -0.66 9.54
N GLY A 189 -4.59 -1.49 10.59
CA GLY A 189 -5.27 -1.25 11.86
C GLY A 189 -4.69 -0.06 12.61
N ILE A 190 -3.36 0.08 12.61
CA ILE A 190 -2.66 1.21 13.22
C ILE A 190 -3.01 2.52 12.49
N ARG A 191 -2.99 2.51 11.14
CA ARG A 191 -3.37 3.63 10.29
C ARG A 191 -4.83 4.00 10.50
N SER A 192 -5.74 3.04 10.44
CA SER A 192 -7.17 3.27 10.69
C SER A 192 -7.41 3.86 12.07
N GLY A 193 -6.72 3.36 13.10
CA GLY A 193 -6.73 3.95 14.43
C GLY A 193 -6.21 5.38 14.43
N ALA A 194 -5.01 5.62 13.87
CA ALA A 194 -4.41 6.95 13.78
C ALA A 194 -5.30 7.95 13.02
N LEU A 195 -5.94 7.53 11.92
CA LEU A 195 -6.91 8.31 11.15
C LEU A 195 -8.19 8.57 11.95
N ALA A 196 -8.72 7.56 12.66
CA ALA A 196 -9.88 7.70 13.54
C ALA A 196 -9.61 8.62 14.74
N PHE A 197 -8.37 8.65 15.25
CA PHE A 197 -7.91 9.58 16.28
C PHE A 197 -7.44 10.93 15.72
N GLY A 198 -7.33 11.05 14.40
CA GLY A 198 -7.44 12.24 13.57
C GLY A 198 -6.46 13.40 13.76
N ARG A 199 -6.16 13.82 14.99
CA ARG A 199 -5.64 15.16 15.28
C ARG A 199 -4.95 15.17 16.64
N TYR A 200 -3.62 15.06 16.65
CA TYR A 200 -2.80 15.25 17.85
C TYR A 200 -3.12 16.56 18.60
N GLY A 201 -3.55 17.61 17.88
CA GLY A 201 -4.01 18.87 18.48
C GLY A 201 -5.24 18.72 19.37
N ASP A 202 -6.22 17.90 19.01
CA ASP A 202 -7.45 17.75 19.79
C ASP A 202 -7.25 16.79 20.97
N LEU A 203 -6.40 15.77 20.82
CA LEU A 203 -5.95 14.95 21.95
C LEU A 203 -5.13 15.80 22.94
N PHE A 204 -4.25 16.67 22.44
CA PHE A 204 -3.46 17.57 23.30
C PHE A 204 -4.34 18.61 23.99
N VAL A 205 -5.31 19.22 23.29
CA VAL A 205 -6.31 20.11 23.89
C VAL A 205 -7.18 19.37 24.90
N GLY A 206 -7.61 18.14 24.60
CA GLY A 206 -8.38 17.30 25.52
C GLY A 206 -7.59 16.94 26.79
N LEU A 207 -6.33 16.51 26.65
CA LEU A 207 -5.43 16.24 27.76
C LEU A 207 -5.10 17.51 28.57
N LEU A 208 -4.95 18.65 27.90
CA LEU A 208 -4.74 19.97 28.53
C LEU A 208 -5.97 20.39 29.34
N VAL A 209 -7.17 20.31 28.77
CA VAL A 209 -8.44 20.61 29.45
C VAL A 209 -8.63 19.70 30.66
N LEU A 210 -8.36 18.40 30.49
CA LEU A 210 -8.42 17.44 31.60
C LEU A 210 -7.42 17.79 32.71
N GLY A 211 -6.18 18.14 32.35
CA GLY A 211 -5.15 18.58 33.28
C GLY A 211 -5.56 19.84 34.06
N ILE A 212 -6.15 20.82 33.38
CA ILE A 212 -6.66 22.07 34.00
C ILE A 212 -7.80 21.75 34.97
N VAL A 213 -8.77 20.92 34.56
CA VAL A 213 -9.89 20.51 35.43
C VAL A 213 -9.38 19.77 36.66
N MET A 214 -8.44 18.83 36.51
CA MET A 214 -7.84 18.12 37.62
C MET A 214 -7.05 19.05 38.55
N ALA A 215 -6.34 20.04 38.03
CA ALA A 215 -5.63 21.03 38.83
C ALA A 215 -6.60 21.93 39.61
N LEU A 216 -7.70 22.36 39.01
CA LEU A 216 -8.75 23.16 39.67
C LEU A 216 -9.51 22.35 40.73
N LEU A 217 -9.82 21.08 40.44
CA LEU A 217 -10.40 20.16 41.41
C LEU A 217 -9.45 19.91 42.59
N ASN A 218 -8.17 19.68 42.32
CA ASN A 218 -7.16 19.50 43.36
C ASN A 218 -7.01 20.77 44.21
N TYR A 219 -6.98 21.95 43.58
CA TYR A 219 -6.96 23.24 44.29
C TYR A 219 -8.21 23.43 45.17
N GLY A 220 -9.41 23.14 44.64
CA GLY A 220 -10.66 23.19 45.39
C GLY A 220 -10.67 22.19 46.56
N ILE A 221 -10.25 20.95 46.34
CA ILE A 221 -10.15 19.93 47.38
C ILE A 221 -9.15 20.36 48.46
N PHE A 222 -7.99 20.93 48.12
CA PHE A 222 -7.02 21.45 49.10
C PHE A 222 -7.53 22.67 49.88
N GLN A 223 -8.39 23.49 49.28
CA GLN A 223 -9.02 24.63 49.96
C GLN A 223 -10.10 24.20 50.96
N TYR A 224 -10.89 23.17 50.63
CA TYR A 224 -11.99 22.68 51.49
C TYR A 224 -11.58 21.54 52.43
N PHE A 225 -10.50 20.83 52.13
CA PHE A 225 -9.89 19.78 52.94
C PHE A 225 -8.36 19.98 52.98
N PRO A 226 -7.85 20.90 53.81
CA PRO A 226 -6.41 20.96 54.07
C PRO A 226 -5.97 19.62 54.65
N LEU A 227 -5.08 18.92 53.95
CA LEU A 227 -4.47 17.63 54.33
C LEU A 227 -3.53 17.77 55.54
N GLY A 228 -3.98 18.47 56.59
CA GLY A 228 -3.35 18.52 57.90
C GLY A 228 -3.81 17.41 58.86
N SER A 229 -4.74 16.52 58.46
CA SER A 229 -5.33 15.54 59.38
C SER A 229 -5.47 14.11 58.88
N VAL A 230 -5.01 13.78 57.67
CA VAL A 230 -4.96 12.37 57.23
C VAL A 230 -3.52 12.00 56.92
N GLY A 231 -2.87 11.38 57.91
CA GLY A 231 -1.52 10.83 57.85
C GLY A 231 -1.41 9.71 56.83
N LEU A 232 -1.34 10.07 55.55
CA LEU A 232 -0.89 9.19 54.47
C LEU A 232 0.60 9.44 54.26
N ASN A 233 1.34 8.39 54.60
CA ASN A 233 2.79 8.27 54.61
C ASN A 233 3.43 8.89 53.35
N GLN A 234 4.27 9.91 53.53
CA GLN A 234 5.09 10.51 52.47
C GLN A 234 6.12 9.54 51.86
N SER A 235 6.21 8.30 52.36
CA SER A 235 7.15 7.27 51.88
C SER A 235 6.77 6.63 50.54
N LEU A 236 5.52 6.77 50.07
CA LEU A 236 5.06 6.14 48.82
C LEU A 236 5.22 7.05 47.59
N LEU A 237 5.38 8.35 47.77
CA LEU A 237 5.62 9.31 46.69
C LEU A 237 7.11 9.45 46.32
N GLY A 238 8.02 8.94 47.15
CA GLY A 238 9.47 8.94 46.87
C GLY A 238 9.95 7.83 45.92
N LEU A 239 9.08 6.90 45.53
CA LEU A 239 9.44 5.76 44.67
C LEU A 239 9.06 5.94 43.19
N VAL A 240 8.27 6.97 42.85
CA VAL A 240 7.75 7.17 41.47
C VAL A 240 8.45 8.32 40.74
N PHE A 241 9.30 9.09 41.42
CA PHE A 241 10.16 10.09 40.79
C PHE A 241 11.56 10.13 41.43
N PRO A 242 12.58 9.48 40.85
CA PRO A 242 13.92 10.02 40.95
C PRO A 242 14.06 11.09 39.86
N ILE A 243 13.88 12.36 40.23
CA ILE A 243 14.35 13.49 39.42
C ILE A 243 15.71 13.89 39.98
N LEU A 244 16.79 13.52 39.27
CA LEU A 244 17.94 14.33 38.87
C LEU A 244 19.03 13.43 38.28
#